data_AF-A0A5C8M3I4-F1
#
_entry.id   AF-A0A5C8M3I4-F1
#
_cell.length_a   1.000
_cell.length_b   1.000
_cell.length_c   1.000
_cell.angle_alpha   90.00
_cell.angle_beta   90.00
_cell.angle_gamma   90.00
#
_symmetry.space_group_name_H-M   'P 1'
#
loop_
_entity.id
_entity.type
_entity.pdbx_description
1 polymer ?
#
loop_
_entity_poly.entity_id
_entity_poly.type
_entity_poly.pdbx_seq_one_letter_code
_entity_poly.pdbx_strand_id
1 'polypeptide(L)' 'TDIIVGFPNETEEQFEETLSLYREVEFDSAYTFIYSPREGTPAAKMVDNVPMEVKKERLQRLNALVNE' A
#
# COMPACT_ATOMS: atom_id res chain seq x y z
N THR A 1 -9.83 1.92 -8.87
CA THR A 1 -9.62 2.18 -7.43
C THR A 1 -8.21 2.71 -7.23
N ASP A 2 -7.88 3.26 -6.07
CA ASP A 2 -6.55 3.78 -5.74
C ASP A 2 -6.08 3.12 -4.46
N ILE A 3 -4.85 2.59 -4.45
CA ILE A 3 -4.29 1.82 -3.33
C ILE A 3 -2.93 2.42 -2.95
N ILE A 4 -2.75 2.69 -1.66
CA ILE A 4 -1.50 3.19 -1.11
C ILE A 4 -0.90 2.09 -0.24
N VAL A 5 0.36 1.74 -0.49
CA VAL A 5 1.14 0.79 0.32
C VAL A 5 2.22 1.50 1.12
N GLY A 6 2.67 0.89 2.21
CA GLY A 6 3.70 1.43 3.08
C GLY A 6 3.19 2.58 3.94
N PHE A 7 1.90 2.57 4.28
CA PHE A 7 1.32 3.52 5.23
C PHE A 7 2.04 3.42 6.60
N PRO A 8 2.13 4.50 7.40
CA PRO A 8 2.82 4.44 8.68
C PRO A 8 2.28 3.33 9.58
N ASN A 9 3.17 2.45 10.06
CA ASN A 9 2.85 1.26 10.86
C ASN A 9 2.15 0.11 10.12
N GLU A 10 2.12 0.13 8.79
CA GLU A 10 1.59 -0.98 7.99
C GLU A 10 2.42 -2.26 8.23
N THR A 11 1.79 -3.27 8.82
CA THR A 11 2.39 -4.58 9.05
C THR A 11 2.33 -5.46 7.81
N GLU A 12 3.07 -6.57 7.82
CA GLU A 12 2.99 -7.54 6.72
C GLU A 12 1.62 -8.18 6.61
N GLU A 13 0.99 -8.50 7.75
CA GLU A 13 -0.37 -9.04 7.82
C GLU A 13 -1.39 -8.11 7.16
N GLN A 14 -1.34 -6.81 7.47
CA GLN A 14 -2.23 -5.81 6.86
C GLN A 14 -2.01 -5.66 5.34
N PHE A 15 -0.76 -5.81 4.90
CA PHE A 15 -0.44 -5.80 3.48
C PHE A 15 -1.01 -7.04 2.77
N GLU A 16 -0.88 -8.24 3.37
CA GLU A 16 -1.48 -9.47 2.84
C GLU A 16 -3.01 -9.39 2.79
N GLU A 17 -3.66 -8.81 3.81
CA GLU A 17 -5.09 -8.54 3.78
C GLU A 17 -5.48 -7.63 2.61
N THR A 18 -4.66 -6.64 2.28
CA THR A 18 -4.87 -5.76 1.12
C THR A 18 -4.81 -6.55 -0.20
N LEU A 19 -3.84 -7.47 -0.34
CA LEU A 19 -3.74 -8.35 -1.52
C LEU A 19 -4.93 -9.31 -1.61
N SER A 20 -5.35 -9.88 -0.48
CA SER A 20 -6.52 -10.75 -0.40
C SER A 20 -7.79 -10.01 -0.81
N LEU A 21 -8.00 -8.80 -0.28
CA LEU A 21 -9.15 -7.96 -0.62
C LEU A 21 -9.17 -7.60 -2.09
N TYR A 22 -8.01 -7.29 -2.68
CA TYR A 22 -7.92 -7.01 -4.11
C TYR A 22 -8.40 -8.20 -4.96
N ARG A 23 -7.96 -9.42 -4.61
CA ARG A 23 -8.39 -10.66 -5.28
C ARG A 23 -9.88 -10.94 -5.11
N GLU A 24 -10.44 -10.65 -3.93
CA GLU A 24 -11.85 -10.90 -3.64
C GLU A 24 -12.78 -9.93 -4.37
N VAL A 25 -12.41 -8.65 -4.43
CA VAL A 25 -13.27 -7.59 -4.98
C VAL A 25 -13.20 -7.54 -6.51
N GLU A 26 -12.10 -8.00 -7.11
CA GLU A 26 -11.91 -8.01 -8.57
C GLU A 26 -12.15 -6.63 -9.21
N PHE A 27 -11.45 -5.61 -8.72
CA PHE A 27 -11.57 -4.25 -9.27
C PHE A 27 -11.21 -4.21 -10.78
N ASP A 28 -11.98 -3.47 -11.58
CA ASP A 28 -11.69 -3.28 -13.01
C ASP A 28 -10.30 -2.68 -13.29
N SER A 29 -9.81 -1.84 -12.39
CA SER A 29 -8.48 -1.22 -12.46
C SER A 29 -8.05 -0.66 -11.11
N ALA A 30 -6.74 -0.60 -10.87
CA ALA A 30 -6.17 0.09 -9.71
C ALA A 30 -4.93 0.92 -10.05
N TYR A 31 -4.88 2.13 -9.49
CA TYR A 31 -3.62 2.88 -9.39
C TYR A 31 -2.97 2.59 -8.05
N THR A 32 -1.65 2.38 -8.06
CA THR A 32 -0.89 1.98 -6.87
C THR A 32 0.18 3.03 -6.55
N PHE A 33 0.34 3.33 -5.27
CA PHE A 33 1.28 4.35 -4.81
C PHE A 33 2.00 3.90 -3.54
N ILE A 34 3.23 4.37 -3.36
CA ILE A 34 3.88 4.33 -2.04
C ILE A 34 3.39 5.51 -1.23
N TYR A 35 3.14 5.29 0.06
CA TYR A 35 2.80 6.35 0.99
C TYR A 35 3.85 7.46 0.97
N SER A 36 3.39 8.68 0.76
CA SER A 36 4.18 9.90 0.84
C SER A 36 3.46 10.86 1.81
N PRO A 37 4.11 11.28 2.90
CA PRO A 37 3.47 12.16 3.88
C PRO A 37 3.15 13.50 3.24
N ARG A 38 1.91 13.95 3.44
CA ARG A 38 1.44 15.27 2.99
C ARG A 38 1.21 16.18 4.18
N GLU A 39 1.81 17.37 4.15
CA GLU A 39 1.70 18.36 5.21
C GLU A 39 0.22 18.64 5.55
N GLY A 40 -0.08 18.79 6.85
CA GLY A 40 -1.44 19.02 7.34
C GLY A 40 -2.31 17.77 7.53
N THR A 41 -1.89 16.59 7.05
CA THR A 41 -2.66 15.34 7.27
C THR A 41 -2.37 14.72 8.64
N PRO A 42 -3.33 13.98 9.24
CA PRO A 42 -3.06 13.19 10.46
C PRO A 42 -1.93 12.17 10.26
N ALA A 43 -1.88 11.54 9.09
CA ALA A 43 -0.87 10.54 8.75
C ALA A 43 0.56 11.12 8.75
N ALA A 44 0.74 12.40 8.35
CA ALA A 44 2.04 13.06 8.40
C ALA A 44 2.59 13.26 9.83
N LYS A 45 1.75 13.12 10.86
CA LYS A 45 2.17 13.16 12.28
C LYS A 45 2.51 11.79 12.85
N MET A 46 2.22 10.71 12.10
CA MET A 46 2.51 9.34 12.54
C MET A 46 3.99 9.03 12.34
N VAL A 47 4.54 8.19 13.22
CA VAL A 47 5.89 7.64 13.03
C VAL A 47 5.84 6.65 11.88
N ASP A 48 6.58 6.94 10.82
CA ASP A 48 6.78 6.04 9.68
C ASP A 48 7.91 5.07 9.99
N ASN A 49 7.55 3.86 10.42
CA ASN A 49 8.46 2.78 10.76
C ASN A 49 8.62 1.75 9.62
N VAL A 50 8.04 2.00 8.45
CA VAL A 50 8.11 1.08 7.31
C VAL A 50 9.29 1.50 6.42
N PRO A 51 10.37 0.70 6.32
CA PRO A 51 11.53 1.05 5.50
C PRO A 51 11.16 1.21 4.03
N MET A 52 11.81 2.15 3.34
CA MET A 52 11.54 2.41 1.91
C MET A 52 11.67 1.17 1.03
N GLU A 53 12.63 0.28 1.34
CA GLU A 53 12.79 -0.98 0.60
C GLU A 53 11.58 -1.90 0.74
N VAL A 54 10.97 -1.98 1.93
CA VAL A 54 9.73 -2.73 2.15
C VAL A 54 8.57 -2.09 1.37
N LYS A 55 8.47 -0.76 1.34
CA LYS A 55 7.43 -0.07 0.56
C LYS A 55 7.54 -0.38 -0.94
N LYS A 56 8.76 -0.40 -1.47
CA LYS A 56 9.02 -0.75 -2.88
C LYS A 56 8.67 -2.21 -3.18
N GLU A 57 9.07 -3.13 -2.31
CA GLU A 57 8.73 -4.55 -2.45
C GLU A 57 7.20 -4.75 -2.48
N ARG A 58 6.49 -4.15 -1.53
CA ARG A 58 5.02 -4.18 -1.47
C ARG A 58 4.37 -3.61 -2.72
N LEU A 59 4.86 -2.46 -3.21
CA LEU A 59 4.36 -1.85 -4.44
C LEU A 59 4.56 -2.79 -5.64
N GLN A 60 5.72 -3.45 -5.75
CA GLN A 60 5.99 -4.40 -6.82
C GLN A 60 5.05 -5.62 -6.76
N ARG A 61 4.85 -6.18 -5.57
CA ARG A 61 3.94 -7.31 -5.36
C ARG A 61 2.49 -6.97 -5.70
N LEU A 62 2.00 -5.80 -5.26
CA LEU A 62 0.67 -5.31 -5.62
C LEU A 62 0.55 -5.04 -7.12
N ASN A 63 1.57 -4.43 -7.74
CA ASN A 63 1.57 -4.20 -9.19
C ASN A 63 1.56 -5.49 -10.00
N ALA A 64 2.26 -6.53 -9.57
CA ALA A 64 2.20 -7.83 -10.24
C ALA A 64 0.75 -8.34 -10.26
N LEU A 65 0.06 -8.26 -9.11
CA LEU A 65 -1.33 -8.67 -8.98
C LEU A 65 -2.32 -7.82 -9.80
N VAL A 66 -2.11 -6.50 -9.86
CA VAL A 66 -2.97 -5.58 -10.62
C VAL A 66 -2.85 -5.80 -12.14
N ASN A 67 -1.71 -6.32 -12.60
CA ASN A 67 -1.44 -6.57 -14.02
C ASN A 67 -1.64 -8.04 -14.44
N GLU A 68 -2.17 -8.90 -13.56
CA GLU A 68 -2.64 -10.26 -13.91
C GLU A 68 -3.92 -10.18 -14.76
#